data_AF-A0A382AQ20-F1
#
_entry.id   AF-A0A382AQ20-F1
#
_cell.length_a   1.000
_cell.length_b   1.000
_cell.length_c   1.000
_cell.angle_alpha   90.00
_cell.angle_beta   90.00
_cell.angle_gamma   90.00
#
_symmetry.space_group_name_H-M   'P 1'
#
loop_
_entity.id
_entity.type
_entity.pdbx_description
1 polymer ?
#
loop_
_entity_poly.entity_id
_entity_poly.type
_entity_poly.pdbx_seq_one_letter_code
_entity_poly.pdbx_strand_id
1 'polypeptide(L)' 'MPDKMLKFVKIGLQNPPKREVLSRKEDFNEIYKEFIHDKAKEQSSRCSQCGVPFCQIH' A
#
# COMPACT_ATOMS: atom_id res chain seq x y z
N MET A 1 -2.43 20.91 9.67
CA MET A 1 -1.65 21.10 8.43
C MET A 1 -1.92 19.93 7.51
N PRO A 2 -2.14 20.12 6.19
CA PRO A 2 -2.29 18.99 5.29
C PRO A 2 -1.02 18.14 5.34
N ASP A 3 -1.20 16.84 5.55
CA ASP A 3 -0.09 15.88 5.58
C ASP A 3 0.63 15.92 4.24
N LYS A 4 1.93 16.26 4.25
CA LYS A 4 2.70 16.48 3.01
C LYS A 4 2.85 15.15 2.25
N MET A 5 2.43 15.11 0.98
CA MET A 5 2.66 13.97 0.06
C MET A 5 4.15 13.89 -0.34
N LEU A 6 4.51 13.09 -1.35
CA LEU A 6 5.88 12.93 -1.85
C LEU A 6 6.83 12.20 -0.88
N LYS A 7 6.32 11.38 0.03
CA LYS A 7 7.14 10.69 1.05
C LYS A 7 7.87 9.43 0.52
N PHE A 8 7.79 9.15 -0.78
CA PHE A 8 8.35 7.93 -1.40
C PHE A 8 9.86 7.76 -1.29
N VAL A 9 10.61 8.86 -1.05
CA VAL A 9 12.06 8.83 -0.83
C VAL A 9 12.42 8.25 0.55
N LYS A 10 11.55 8.43 1.55
CA LYS A 10 11.79 8.02 2.94
C LYS A 10 11.02 6.76 3.34
N ILE A 11 9.79 6.63 2.85
CA ILE A 11 8.89 5.51 3.17
C ILE A 11 8.98 4.53 2.03
N GLY A 12 9.33 3.27 2.27
CA GLY A 12 9.30 2.20 1.25
C GLY A 12 7.88 1.70 0.94
N LEU A 13 7.70 1.07 -0.22
CA LEU A 13 6.43 0.39 -0.53
C LEU A 13 6.25 -0.81 0.41
N GLN A 14 5.07 -0.91 1.02
CA GLN A 14 4.70 -2.03 1.86
C GLN A 14 3.26 -2.45 1.58
N ASN A 15 3.05 -3.75 1.40
CA ASN A 15 1.73 -4.34 1.27
C ASN A 15 1.12 -4.61 2.66
N PRO A 16 -0.19 -4.86 2.76
CA PRO A 16 -0.80 -5.34 3.99
C PRO A 16 -0.17 -6.67 4.44
N PRO A 17 -0.33 -7.05 5.71
CA PRO A 17 0.16 -8.32 6.21
C PRO A 17 -0.35 -9.49 5.36
N LYS A 18 0.59 -10.30 4.90
CA LYS A 18 0.33 -11.52 4.14
C LYS A 18 0.21 -12.70 5.09
N ARG A 19 -0.74 -13.61 4.83
CA ARG A 19 -0.85 -14.87 5.58
C ARG A 19 0.35 -15.79 5.31
N GLU A 20 0.70 -16.55 6.33
CA GLU A 20 1.78 -17.54 6.28
C GLU A 20 1.53 -18.61 5.21
N VAL A 21 2.62 -19.09 4.61
CA VAL A 21 2.55 -20.02 3.47
C VAL A 21 1.94 -21.36 3.87
N LEU A 22 2.26 -21.87 5.05
CA LEU A 22 1.74 -23.16 5.52
C LEU A 22 0.23 -23.07 5.77
N SER A 23 -0.24 -22.01 6.42
CA SER A 23 -1.67 -21.82 6.70
C SER A 23 -2.51 -21.64 5.43
N ARG A 24 -2.04 -20.87 4.45
CA ARG A 24 -2.80 -20.61 3.21
C ARG A 24 -2.78 -21.76 2.19
N LYS A 25 -2.09 -22.87 2.49
CA LYS A 25 -2.14 -24.11 1.68
C LYS A 25 -3.33 -24.99 2.06
N GLU A 26 -3.89 -24.78 3.24
CA GLU A 26 -4.94 -25.62 3.81
C GLU A 26 -6.34 -25.08 3.51
N ASP A 27 -6.45 -23.87 2.91
CA ASP A 27 -7.71 -23.23 2.57
C ASP A 27 -7.61 -22.36 1.30
N PHE A 28 -8.77 -21.85 0.86
CA PHE A 28 -8.92 -20.91 -0.26
C PHE A 28 -9.31 -19.51 0.21
N ASN A 29 -9.04 -19.17 1.47
CA ASN A 29 -9.36 -17.84 2.00
C ASN A 29 -8.37 -16.80 1.46
N GLU A 30 -8.78 -15.52 1.47
CA GLU A 30 -7.95 -14.40 1.03
C GLU A 30 -6.57 -14.40 1.70
N ILE A 31 -5.53 -14.02 0.95
CA ILE A 31 -4.13 -14.13 1.36
C ILE A 31 -3.65 -12.87 2.07
N TYR A 32 -4.12 -11.70 1.62
CA TYR A 32 -3.78 -10.42 2.24
C TYR A 32 -4.86 -9.99 3.23
N LYS A 33 -4.43 -9.41 4.35
CA LYS A 33 -5.35 -8.70 5.22
C LYS A 33 -5.68 -7.33 4.64
N GLU A 34 -6.74 -6.70 5.15
CA GLU A 34 -7.01 -5.30 4.86
C GLU A 34 -5.87 -4.41 5.38
N PHE A 35 -5.71 -3.23 4.78
CA PHE A 35 -4.81 -2.23 5.33
C PHE A 35 -5.34 -1.73 6.67
N ILE A 36 -4.43 -1.61 7.64
CA ILE A 36 -4.70 -0.80 8.83
C ILE A 36 -4.76 0.67 8.39
N HIS A 37 -5.78 1.41 8.81
CA HIS A 37 -6.04 2.78 8.35
C HIS A 37 -4.79 3.68 8.38
N ASP A 38 -4.03 3.65 9.47
CA ASP A 38 -2.81 4.46 9.60
C ASP A 38 -1.71 4.04 8.61
N LYS A 39 -1.60 2.75 8.33
CA LYS A 39 -0.68 2.22 7.31
C LYS A 39 -1.14 2.54 5.90
N ALA A 40 -2.45 2.56 5.64
CA ALA A 40 -2.99 3.04 4.38
C ALA A 40 -2.65 4.52 4.17
N LYS A 41 -2.81 5.35 5.20
CA LYS A 41 -2.43 6.78 5.16
C LYS A 41 -0.93 6.97 4.91
N GLU A 42 -0.10 6.15 5.54
CA GLU A 42 1.35 6.16 5.33
C GLU A 42 1.71 5.78 3.88
N GLN A 43 1.12 4.70 3.35
CA GLN A 43 1.42 4.22 2.00
C GLN A 43 0.86 5.16 0.91
N SER A 44 -0.33 5.73 1.10
CA SER A 44 -0.91 6.68 0.14
C SER A 44 -0.11 7.99 0.05
N SER A 45 0.57 8.37 1.14
CA SER A 45 1.46 9.55 1.18
C SER A 45 2.70 9.46 0.27
N ARG A 46 2.97 8.28 -0.29
CA ARG A 46 4.03 8.05 -1.28
C ARG A 46 3.68 8.62 -2.67
N CYS A 47 2.42 8.95 -2.95
CA CYS A 47 2.03 9.50 -4.24
C CYS A 47 2.85 10.76 -4.56
N SER A 48 3.45 10.79 -5.75
CA SER A 48 4.28 11.90 -6.20
C SER A 48 3.47 13.09 -6.73
N GLN A 49 2.13 12.98 -6.82
CA GLN A 49 1.27 14.03 -7.39
C GLN A 49 1.83 14.54 -8.74
N CYS A 50 2.23 13.60 -9.61
CA CYS A 50 2.89 13.90 -10.88
C CYS A 50 2.01 14.76 -11.78
N GLY A 51 2.61 15.68 -12.53
CA GLY A 51 1.88 16.52 -13.49
C GLY A 51 1.25 15.71 -14.64
N VAL A 52 1.88 14.63 -15.07
CA VAL A 52 1.30 13.64 -15.99
C VAL A 52 1.11 12.32 -15.24
N PRO A 53 -0.12 11.99 -14.79
CA PRO A 53 -0.37 10.80 -13.99
C PRO A 53 -0.49 9.55 -14.88
N PHE A 54 0.64 8.92 -15.19
CA PHE A 54 0.67 7.66 -15.94
C PHE A 54 -0.11 6.51 -15.26
N CYS A 55 -0.37 6.61 -13.95
CA CYS A 55 -1.23 5.67 -13.25
C CYS A 55 -2.71 5.72 -13.67
N GLN A 56 -3.14 6.77 -14.41
CA GLN A 56 -4.50 6.91 -14.94
C GLN A 56 -4.59 6.71 -16.44
N ILE A 57 -3.47 6.72 -17.17
CA ILE A 57 -3.45 6.60 -18.63
C ILE A 57 -3.35 5.12 -18.99
N HIS A 58 -4.29 4.65 -19.81
CA HIS A 58 -4.43 3.28 -20.30
C HIS A 58 -4.48 3.35 -21.83
#